data_AF-A0A5K0VUK0-F1
#
_entry.id   AF-A0A5K0VUK0-F1
#
_cell.length_a   1.000
_cell.length_b   1.000
_cell.length_c   1.000
_cell.angle_alpha   90.00
_cell.angle_beta   90.00
_cell.angle_gamma   90.00
#
_symmetry.space_group_name_H-M   'P 1'
#
loop_
_entity.id
_entity.type
_entity.pdbx_description
1 polymer ?
#
loop_
_entity_poly.entity_id
_entity_poly.type
_entity_poly.pdbx_seq_one_letter_code
_entity_poly.pdbx_strand_id
1 'polypeptide(L)'
;VVVEIPYALFQAVYYTVVVYSMMSFQWTAVKFFWFFFITLFTFLYFTYYGMMTVAMTPNHEIAAIFAAAFYSIFNLFSGFFIPRP
;
A
#
# COMPACT_ATOMS: atom_id res chain seq x y z
N VAL A 1 -7.94 4.65 13.32
CA VAL A 1 -6.65 5.39 13.36
C VAL A 1 -5.67 4.82 14.39
N VAL A 2 -5.78 5.05 15.71
CA VAL A 2 -4.72 4.63 16.66
C VAL A 2 -4.52 3.11 16.73
N VAL A 3 -5.59 2.32 16.57
CA VAL A 3 -5.54 0.85 16.55
C VAL A 3 -4.98 0.29 15.22
N GLU A 4 -5.04 1.06 14.14
CA GLU A 4 -4.61 0.59 12.82
C GLU A 4 -3.10 0.72 12.61
N ILE A 5 -2.46 1.67 13.29
CA ILE A 5 -1.01 1.86 13.25
C ILE A 5 -0.26 0.58 13.71
N PRO A 6 -0.54 0.00 14.89
CA PRO A 6 0.14 -1.23 15.31
C PRO A 6 -0.19 -2.40 14.39
N TYR A 7 -1.44 -2.52 13.92
CA TYR A 7 -1.81 -3.60 12.99
C TYR A 7 -1.07 -3.50 11.66
N ALA A 8 -1.04 -2.30 11.06
CA ALA A 8 -0.29 -2.04 9.83
C ALA A 8 1.22 -2.24 10.01
N LEU A 9 1.77 -1.93 11.19
CA LEU A 9 3.17 -2.22 11.52
C LEU A 9 3.46 -3.72 11.51
N PHE A 10 2.68 -4.53 12.23
CA PHE A 10 2.86 -5.98 12.24
C PHE A 10 2.69 -6.58 10.83
N GLN A 11 1.67 -6.13 10.10
CA GLN A 11 1.43 -6.56 8.73
C GLN A 11 2.58 -6.18 7.79
N ALA A 12 3.09 -4.95 7.88
CA ALA A 12 4.22 -4.49 7.09
C ALA A 12 5.48 -5.30 7.40
N VAL A 13 5.77 -5.57 8.69
CA VAL A 13 6.95 -6.37 9.07
C VAL A 13 6.87 -7.76 8.46
N TYR A 14 5.72 -8.43 8.61
CA TYR A 14 5.51 -9.77 8.06
C TYR A 14 5.65 -9.78 6.53
N TYR A 15 4.98 -8.85 5.85
CA TYR A 15 4.99 -8.74 4.39
C TYR A 15 6.40 -8.45 3.86
N THR A 16 7.10 -7.47 4.44
CA THR A 16 8.44 -7.08 4.02
C THR A 16 9.42 -8.24 4.19
N VAL A 17 9.40 -8.99 5.30
CA VAL A 17 10.30 -10.14 5.50
C VAL A 17 10.09 -11.22 4.43
N VAL A 18 8.83 -11.58 4.17
CA VAL A 18 8.51 -12.63 3.18
C VAL A 18 8.89 -12.17 1.77
N VAL A 19 8.42 -11.01 1.32
CA VAL A 19 8.62 -10.56 -0.06
C VAL A 19 10.09 -10.24 -0.34
N TYR A 20 10.79 -9.62 0.61
CA TYR A 20 12.20 -9.30 0.44
C TYR A 20 13.06 -10.57 0.27
N SER A 21 12.71 -11.63 1.00
CA SER A 21 13.37 -12.94 0.85
C SER A 21 13.06 -13.60 -0.50
N MET A 22 11.81 -13.51 -0.99
CA MET A 22 11.41 -14.10 -2.27
C MET A 22 12.04 -13.40 -3.48
N MET A 23 12.19 -12.07 -3.41
CA MET A 23 12.75 -11.28 -4.52
C MET A 23 14.28 -11.38 -4.61
N SER A 24 14.92 -12.12 -3.71
CA SER A 24 16.37 -12.36 -3.69
C SER A 24 17.18 -11.05 -3.74
N PHE A 25 16.70 -10.02 -3.05
CA PHE A 25 17.41 -8.74 -2.96
C PHE A 25 18.69 -8.86 -2.14
N GLN A 26 19.62 -7.92 -2.37
CA GLN A 26 20.84 -7.82 -1.58
C GLN A 26 20.51 -7.49 -0.12
N TRP A 27 20.78 -8.42 0.79
CA TRP A 27 20.61 -8.26 2.23
C TRP A 27 21.54 -7.18 2.81
N THR A 28 21.14 -5.92 2.66
CA THR A 28 21.77 -4.77 3.29
C THR A 28 20.74 -4.09 4.17
N ALA A 29 21.07 -3.83 5.44
CA ALA A 29 20.14 -3.23 6.39
C ALA A 29 19.50 -1.93 5.85
N VAL A 30 20.30 -1.08 5.20
CA VAL A 30 19.81 0.17 4.58
C VAL A 30 18.72 -0.09 3.54
N LYS A 31 18.93 -1.04 2.62
CA LYS A 31 17.94 -1.36 1.57
C LYS A 31 16.70 -2.03 2.14
N PHE A 32 16.88 -2.90 3.14
CA PHE A 32 15.76 -3.54 3.83
C PHE A 32 14.90 -2.52 4.57
N PHE A 33 15.50 -1.64 5.39
CA PHE A 33 14.76 -0.60 6.08
C PHE A 33 14.09 0.39 5.12
N TRP A 34 14.72 0.69 3.98
CA TRP A 34 14.10 1.52 2.95
C TRP A 34 12.88 0.85 2.33
N PHE A 35 12.99 -0.44 1.97
CA PHE A 35 11.86 -1.21 1.45
C PHE A 35 10.73 -1.34 2.48
N PHE A 36 11.08 -1.61 3.75
CA PHE A 36 10.13 -1.64 4.86
C PHE A 36 9.41 -0.30 5.04
N PHE A 37 10.14 0.81 5.05
CA PHE A 37 9.58 2.16 5.17
C PHE A 37 8.58 2.46 4.06
N ILE A 38 8.97 2.22 2.79
CA ILE A 38 8.06 2.41 1.64
C ILE A 38 6.82 1.52 1.76
N THR A 39 6.99 0.26 2.17
CA THR A 39 5.87 -0.69 2.37
C THR A 39 4.91 -0.21 3.46
N LEU A 40 5.43 0.21 4.61
CA LEU A 40 4.65 0.68 5.76
C LEU A 40 3.80 1.90 5.40
N PHE A 41 4.41 2.90 4.76
CA PHE A 41 3.70 4.11 4.32
C PHE A 41 2.65 3.82 3.27
N THR A 42 2.94 2.88 2.35
CA THR A 42 1.98 2.46 1.32
C THR A 42 0.75 1.78 1.95
N PHE A 43 0.94 0.88 2.92
CA PHE A 43 -0.18 0.26 3.64
C PHE A 43 -1.00 1.27 4.41
N LEU A 44 -0.37 2.18 5.17
CA LEU A 44 -1.08 3.24 5.88
C LEU A 44 -1.88 4.13 4.92
N TYR A 45 -1.27 4.55 3.81
CA TYR A 45 -1.93 5.37 2.80
C TYR A 45 -3.19 4.69 2.25
N PHE A 46 -3.10 3.43 1.84
CA PHE A 46 -4.24 2.70 1.31
C PHE A 46 -5.34 2.45 2.36
N THR A 47 -4.98 2.16 3.60
CA THR A 47 -5.95 1.97 4.69
C THR A 47 -6.70 3.26 5.00
N TYR A 48 -6.01 4.40 5.10
CA TYR A 48 -6.67 5.70 5.32
C TYR A 48 -7.53 6.12 4.14
N TYR A 49 -7.06 5.90 2.92
CA TYR A 49 -7.83 6.17 1.71
C TYR A 49 -9.12 5.33 1.62
N GLY A 50 -9.04 4.05 1.97
CA GLY A 50 -10.21 3.17 2.04
C GLY A 50 -11.25 3.65 3.05
N MET A 51 -10.83 4.01 4.26
CA MET A 51 -11.73 4.55 5.28
C MET A 51 -12.37 5.88 4.86
N MET A 52 -11.61 6.79 4.25
CA MET A 52 -12.13 8.05 3.72
C MET A 52 -13.20 7.80 2.66
N THR A 53 -12.94 6.86 1.75
CA THR A 53 -13.88 6.53 0.66
C THR A 53 -15.18 5.97 1.21
N VAL A 54 -15.12 5.06 2.18
CA VAL A 54 -16.31 4.51 2.85
C VAL A 54 -17.09 5.59 3.60
N ALA A 55 -16.41 6.52 4.27
CA ALA A 55 -17.06 7.61 5.00
C ALA A 55 -17.76 8.62 4.08
N MET A 56 -17.28 8.81 2.85
CA MET A 56 -17.84 9.76 1.89
C MET A 56 -19.03 9.20 1.10
N THR A 57 -19.14 7.88 0.98
CA THR A 57 -20.19 7.24 0.17
C THR A 57 -21.34 6.71 1.03
N PRO A 58 -22.61 6.82 0.57
CA PRO A 58 -23.76 6.34 1.32
C PRO A 58 -23.91 4.80 1.32
N ASN A 59 -23.20 4.08 0.44
CA ASN A 59 -23.29 2.63 0.31
C ASN A 59 -21.88 2.02 0.07
N HIS A 60 -21.62 0.87 0.70
CA HIS A 60 -20.35 0.16 0.62
C HIS A 60 -20.00 -0.32 -0.79
N GLU A 61 -21.00 -0.68 -1.60
CA GLU A 61 -20.78 -1.08 -3.00
C GLU A 61 -20.23 0.08 -3.84
N ILE A 62 -20.78 1.28 -3.64
CA ILE A 62 -20.34 2.49 -4.33
C ILE A 62 -18.92 2.86 -3.87
N ALA A 63 -18.62 2.71 -2.57
CA ALA A 63 -17.27 2.90 -2.01
C ALA A 63 -16.24 2.02 -2.71
N ALA A 64 -16.55 0.74 -2.89
CA ALA A 64 -15.66 -0.23 -3.52
C ALA A 64 -15.39 0.10 -5.00
N ILE A 65 -16.43 0.49 -5.74
CA ILE A 65 -16.29 0.91 -7.14
C ILE A 65 -15.42 2.17 -7.25
N PHE A 66 -15.62 3.15 -6.36
CA PHE A 66 -14.84 4.40 -6.36
C PHE A 66 -13.37 4.15 -6.05
N ALA A 67 -13.08 3.34 -5.01
CA ALA A 67 -11.72 2.98 -4.64
C ALA A 67 -11.01 2.20 -5.77
N ALA A 68 -11.69 1.24 -6.39
CA ALA A 68 -11.14 0.46 -7.50
C ALA A 68 -10.82 1.35 -8.73
N ALA A 69 -11.70 2.29 -9.06
CA ALA A 69 -11.46 3.23 -10.16
C ALA A 69 -10.21 4.09 -9.92
N PHE A 70 -10.06 4.64 -8.71
CA PHE A 70 -8.87 5.41 -8.34
C PHE A 70 -7.60 4.56 -8.33
N TYR A 71 -7.65 3.34 -7.79
CA TYR A 71 -6.50 2.42 -7.82
C TYR A 71 -6.09 2.07 -9.24
N SER A 72 -7.04 1.90 -10.17
CA SER A 72 -6.75 1.66 -11.57
C SER A 72 -6.02 2.83 -12.22
N ILE A 73 -6.43 4.07 -11.93
CA ILE A 73 -5.78 5.29 -12.45
C ILE A 73 -4.36 5.41 -11.88
N PHE A 74 -4.19 5.23 -10.56
CA PHE A 74 -2.87 5.25 -9.91
C PHE A 74 -1.93 4.18 -10.48
N ASN A 75 -2.42 2.97 -10.74
CA ASN A 75 -1.63 1.90 -11.34
C ASN A 75 -1.24 2.23 -12.78
N LEU A 76 -2.16 2.77 -13.59
CA LEU A 76 -1.90 3.13 -14.99
C LEU A 76 -0.78 4.17 -15.10
N PHE A 77 -0.81 5.17 -14.22
CA PHE A 77 0.20 6.22 -14.18
C PHE A 77 1.41 5.88 -13.29
N SER A 78 1.52 4.68 -12.72
CA SER A 78 2.65 4.33 -11.84
C SER A 78 4.02 4.24 -12.56
N GLY A 79 4.03 4.34 -13.89
CA GLY A 79 5.23 4.29 -14.73
C GLY A 79 5.64 2.88 -15.15
N PHE A 80 4.94 1.84 -14.66
CA PHE A 80 5.15 0.46 -15.08
C PHE A 80 4.39 0.11 -16.37
N PHE A 81 3.09 0.43 -16.45
CA PHE A 81 2.25 0.13 -17.63
C PHE A 81 2.44 1.12 -18.77
N ILE A 82 2.58 2.41 -18.44
CA ILE A 82 2.91 3.46 -19.40
C ILE A 82 4.33 3.92 -19.06
N PRO A 83 5.35 3.47 -19.82
CA PRO A 83 6.72 3.94 -19.64
C PRO A 83 6.73 5.44 -19.91
N ARG A 84 7.10 6.23 -18.89
CA ARG A 84 7.36 7.65 -19.07
C ARG A 84 8.78 7.78 -19.63
N PRO A 85 9.02 8.60 -20.67
CA PRO A 85 10.36 8.87 -21.18
C PRO A 85 11.27 9.48 -20.11
#